data_AF-A0A2J2H6D0-F1
#
_entry.id   AF-A0A2J2H6D0-F1
#
_cell.length_a   1.000
_cell.length_b   1.000
_cell.length_c   1.000
_cell.angle_alpha   90.00
_cell.angle_beta   90.00
_cell.angle_gamma   90.00
#
_symmetry.space_group_name_H-M   'P 1'
#
loop_
_entity.id
_entity.type
_entity.pdbx_description
1 polymer ?
#
loop_
_entity_poly.entity_id
_entity_poly.type
_entity_poly.pdbx_seq_one_letter_code
_entity_poly.pdbx_strand_id
1 'polypeptide(L)'
;DATIHEARAWIEKEQLRIWIRAEVGGTPLQKTITFTRGARGEVRGYAYAHADAPGGRAADAHRAKTLIRAVTGHEPTIVERRDGAIMLKLTRRHLEALMKYAEIHQEAEKWLQETKKGAPAS
;
A
#
# COMPACT_ATOMS: atom_id res chain seq x y z
N ASP A 1 2.09 16.14 -10.35
CA ASP A 1 2.79 15.99 -9.06
C ASP A 1 1.90 15.32 -8.02
N ALA A 2 2.52 14.68 -7.03
CA ALA A 2 1.84 14.05 -5.90
C ALA A 2 2.42 14.58 -4.59
N THR A 3 1.56 15.04 -3.69
CA THR A 3 1.95 15.64 -2.42
C THR A 3 1.34 14.83 -1.28
N ILE A 4 2.16 14.29 -0.39
CA ILE A 4 1.66 13.63 0.83
C ILE A 4 1.37 14.70 1.88
N HIS A 5 0.18 14.66 2.46
CA HIS A 5 -0.20 15.52 3.59
C HIS A 5 -0.07 14.78 4.92
N GLU A 6 -0.33 13.48 4.92
CA GLU A 6 -0.30 12.67 6.12
C GLU A 6 -0.11 11.19 5.79
N ALA A 7 0.65 10.49 6.61
CA ALA A 7 0.79 9.05 6.58
C ALA A 7 0.64 8.48 7.99
N ARG A 8 0.01 7.30 8.08
CA ARG A 8 -0.12 6.55 9.34
C ARG A 8 0.07 5.07 9.04
N ALA A 9 0.80 4.37 9.90
CA ALA A 9 0.92 2.92 9.83
C ALA A 9 0.41 2.27 11.13
N TRP A 10 -0.15 1.07 11.01
CA TRP A 10 -0.53 0.24 12.16
C TRP A 10 -0.58 -1.23 11.77
N ILE A 11 -0.50 -2.11 12.77
CA ILE A 11 -0.65 -3.56 12.58
C ILE A 11 -2.06 -3.96 13.04
N GLU A 12 -2.79 -4.68 12.19
CA GLU A 12 -4.11 -5.21 12.49
C GLU A 12 -4.22 -6.65 11.94
N LYS A 13 -4.57 -7.62 12.80
CA LYS A 13 -4.79 -9.03 12.41
C LYS A 13 -3.65 -9.59 11.52
N GLU A 14 -2.41 -9.43 11.96
CA GLU A 14 -1.19 -9.85 11.25
C GLU A 14 -0.93 -9.13 9.92
N GLN A 15 -1.70 -8.08 9.60
CA GLN A 15 -1.50 -7.25 8.42
C GLN A 15 -0.87 -5.93 8.83
N LEU A 16 0.05 -5.43 8.03
CA LEU A 16 0.51 -4.05 8.12
C LEU A 16 -0.41 -3.18 7.26
N ARG A 17 -1.02 -2.17 7.84
CA ARG A 17 -1.84 -1.19 7.14
C ARG A 17 -1.15 0.16 7.15
N ILE A 18 -1.11 0.78 5.99
CA ILE A 18 -0.53 2.10 5.77
C ILE A 18 -1.60 2.96 5.13
N TRP A 19 -2.07 3.96 5.84
CA TRP A 19 -2.98 4.97 5.30
C TRP A 19 -2.21 6.21 4.89
N ILE A 20 -2.52 6.72 3.72
CA ILE A 20 -1.90 7.92 3.14
C ILE A 20 -3.01 8.86 2.71
N ARG A 21 -2.93 10.10 3.15
CA ARG A 21 -3.68 11.23 2.61
C ARG A 21 -2.74 12.09 1.78
N ALA A 22 -3.11 12.31 0.54
CA ALA A 22 -2.32 13.00 -0.45
C ALA A 22 -3.20 13.82 -1.39
N GLU A 23 -2.55 14.59 -2.24
CA GLU A 23 -3.13 15.22 -3.41
C GLU A 23 -2.37 14.76 -4.65
N VAL A 24 -3.08 14.41 -5.72
CA VAL A 24 -2.48 14.04 -7.01
C VAL A 24 -3.09 14.93 -8.08
N GLY A 25 -2.27 15.81 -8.66
CA GLY A 25 -2.71 16.75 -9.71
C GLY A 25 -3.89 17.64 -9.28
N GLY A 26 -3.86 18.18 -8.05
CA GLY A 26 -4.94 19.03 -7.54
C GLY A 26 -6.16 18.27 -7.00
N THR A 27 -6.17 16.93 -7.07
CA THR A 27 -7.28 16.10 -6.58
C THR A 27 -6.92 15.40 -5.27
N PRO A 28 -7.69 15.60 -4.18
CA PRO A 28 -7.50 14.86 -2.93
C PRO A 28 -7.62 13.36 -3.13
N LEU A 29 -6.75 12.61 -2.47
CA LEU A 29 -6.68 11.17 -2.52
C LEU A 29 -6.39 10.60 -1.13
N GLN A 30 -7.17 9.62 -0.73
CA GLN A 30 -6.90 8.82 0.45
C GLN A 30 -6.77 7.35 0.05
N LYS A 31 -5.71 6.69 0.52
CA LYS A 31 -5.49 5.27 0.24
C LYS A 31 -5.00 4.54 1.47
N THR A 32 -5.62 3.39 1.70
CA THR A 32 -5.07 2.37 2.58
C THR A 32 -4.37 1.31 1.72
N ILE A 33 -3.07 1.15 1.97
CA ILE A 33 -2.24 0.09 1.43
C ILE A 33 -2.12 -0.98 2.52
N THR A 34 -2.44 -2.22 2.18
CA THR A 34 -2.36 -3.34 3.11
C THR A 34 -1.28 -4.29 2.66
N PHE A 35 -0.36 -4.62 3.56
CA PHE A 35 0.66 -5.65 3.37
C PHE A 35 0.34 -6.87 4.22
N THR A 36 0.44 -8.04 3.59
CA THR A 36 0.25 -9.34 4.21
C THR A 36 1.44 -10.24 3.91
N ARG A 37 1.52 -11.35 4.64
CA ARG A 37 2.44 -12.44 4.34
C ARG A 37 1.71 -13.53 3.56
N GLY A 38 2.34 -14.05 2.52
CA GLY A 38 1.89 -15.30 1.92
C GLY A 38 2.34 -16.51 2.75
N ALA A 39 1.95 -17.69 2.32
CA ALA A 39 2.22 -18.95 3.02
C ALA A 39 3.72 -19.25 3.21
N ARG A 40 4.60 -18.64 2.39
CA ARG A 40 6.06 -18.80 2.49
C ARG A 40 6.73 -17.56 3.10
N GLY A 41 5.96 -16.70 3.76
CA GLY A 41 6.46 -15.47 4.39
C GLY A 41 6.78 -14.34 3.41
N GLU A 42 6.45 -14.48 2.12
CA GLU A 42 6.67 -13.42 1.14
C GLU A 42 5.74 -12.22 1.39
N VAL A 43 6.28 -11.00 1.27
CA VAL A 43 5.49 -9.76 1.45
C VAL A 43 4.69 -9.49 0.19
N ARG A 44 3.36 -9.45 0.34
CA ARG A 44 2.41 -9.06 -0.71
C ARG A 44 1.66 -7.82 -0.24
N GLY A 45 1.54 -6.81 -1.10
CA GLY A 45 0.78 -5.61 -0.81
C GLY A 45 -0.39 -5.43 -1.77
N TYR A 46 -1.42 -4.74 -1.32
CA TYR A 46 -2.52 -4.34 -2.17
C TYR A 46 -3.18 -3.04 -1.72
N ALA A 47 -3.77 -2.33 -2.68
CA ALA A 47 -4.68 -1.22 -2.44
C ALA A 47 -5.87 -1.36 -3.39
N TYR A 48 -7.05 -0.91 -2.96
CA TYR A 48 -8.26 -0.96 -3.79
C TYR A 48 -8.64 0.42 -4.30
N ALA A 49 -9.18 0.45 -5.51
CA ALA A 49 -9.82 1.64 -6.04
C ALA A 49 -11.31 1.67 -5.65
N HIS A 50 -11.81 2.86 -5.34
CA HIS A 50 -13.17 3.06 -4.85
C HIS A 50 -14.09 3.59 -5.95
N ALA A 51 -15.33 3.08 -5.98
CA ALA A 51 -16.30 3.43 -7.02
C ALA A 51 -16.92 4.81 -6.83
N ASP A 52 -16.98 5.29 -5.59
CA ASP A 52 -17.48 6.59 -5.14
C ASP A 52 -16.43 7.71 -5.22
N ALA A 53 -15.19 7.38 -5.54
CA ALA A 53 -14.15 8.37 -5.77
C ALA A 53 -14.46 9.24 -7.01
N PRO A 54 -14.01 10.51 -7.06
CA PRO A 54 -14.21 11.38 -8.23
C PRO A 54 -13.73 10.73 -9.53
N GLY A 55 -14.61 10.65 -10.53
CA GLY A 55 -14.34 9.97 -11.81
C GLY A 55 -14.44 8.43 -11.77
N GLY A 56 -14.90 7.86 -10.66
CA GLY A 56 -15.13 6.44 -10.48
C GLY A 56 -13.86 5.61 -10.27
N ARG A 57 -14.05 4.28 -10.30
CA ARG A 57 -13.04 3.28 -9.92
C ARG A 57 -11.76 3.35 -10.76
N ALA A 58 -11.89 3.55 -12.08
CA ALA A 58 -10.74 3.62 -12.98
C ALA A 58 -9.88 4.87 -12.72
N ALA A 59 -10.50 6.04 -12.59
CA ALA A 59 -9.80 7.29 -12.31
C ALA A 59 -9.07 7.23 -10.96
N ASP A 60 -9.72 6.65 -9.95
CA ASP A 60 -9.13 6.44 -8.63
C ASP A 60 -7.94 5.46 -8.66
N ALA A 61 -8.03 4.37 -9.42
CA ALA A 61 -6.92 3.46 -9.63
C ALA A 61 -5.71 4.16 -10.29
N HIS A 62 -5.95 5.01 -11.28
CA HIS A 62 -4.90 5.80 -11.93
C HIS A 62 -4.24 6.80 -10.98
N ARG A 63 -5.02 7.50 -10.15
CA ARG A 63 -4.46 8.40 -9.11
C ARG A 63 -3.68 7.63 -8.06
N ALA A 64 -4.19 6.50 -7.58
CA ALA A 64 -3.48 5.63 -6.64
C ALA A 64 -2.17 5.09 -7.23
N LYS A 65 -2.18 4.67 -8.50
CA LYS A 65 -0.97 4.24 -9.22
C LYS A 65 0.06 5.36 -9.31
N THR A 66 -0.39 6.57 -9.61
CA THR A 66 0.47 7.77 -9.68
C THR A 66 1.09 8.10 -8.32
N LEU A 67 0.29 8.10 -7.26
CA LEU A 67 0.76 8.28 -5.88
C LEU A 67 1.82 7.22 -5.53
N ILE A 68 1.50 5.93 -5.68
CA ILE A 68 2.40 4.83 -5.32
C ILE A 68 3.72 4.94 -6.10
N ARG A 69 3.67 5.21 -7.40
CA ARG A 69 4.88 5.39 -8.21
C ARG A 69 5.72 6.57 -7.74
N ALA A 70 5.08 7.69 -7.40
CA ALA A 70 5.78 8.88 -6.91
C ALA A 70 6.49 8.60 -5.57
N VAL A 71 5.82 7.93 -4.62
CA VAL A 71 6.35 7.75 -3.27
C VAL A 71 7.28 6.54 -3.14
N THR A 72 7.21 5.57 -4.05
CA THR A 72 8.04 4.35 -4.00
C THR A 72 9.08 4.26 -5.11
N GLY A 73 8.94 5.02 -6.20
CA GLY A 73 9.72 4.83 -7.43
C GLY A 73 9.38 3.55 -8.20
N HIS A 74 8.35 2.80 -7.76
CA HIS A 74 7.96 1.53 -8.34
C HIS A 74 6.50 1.57 -8.80
N GLU A 75 6.26 1.05 -10.00
CA GLU A 75 4.92 1.03 -10.57
C GLU A 75 4.14 -0.19 -10.05
N PRO A 76 2.97 -0.01 -9.41
CA PRO A 76 2.14 -1.12 -8.98
C PRO A 76 1.42 -1.75 -10.18
N THR A 77 1.10 -3.04 -10.08
CA THR A 77 0.33 -3.74 -11.10
C THR A 77 -1.16 -3.56 -10.87
N ILE A 78 -1.89 -2.99 -11.82
CA ILE A 78 -3.36 -2.91 -11.75
C ILE A 78 -3.96 -4.24 -12.21
N VAL A 79 -4.90 -4.76 -11.44
CA VAL A 79 -5.66 -5.97 -11.75
C VAL A 79 -7.14 -5.68 -11.55
N GLU A 80 -7.91 -5.85 -12.62
CA GLU A 80 -9.36 -5.90 -12.54
C GLU A 80 -9.79 -7.32 -12.17
N ARG A 81 -10.60 -7.44 -11.13
CA ARG A 81 -11.14 -8.70 -10.63
C ARG A 81 -12.50 -8.97 -11.27
N ARG A 82 -12.94 -10.23 -11.22
CA ARG A 82 -14.23 -10.67 -11.78
C ARG A 82 -15.45 -9.99 -11.14
N ASP A 83 -15.32 -9.52 -9.91
CA ASP A 83 -16.33 -8.75 -9.17
C ASP A 83 -16.33 -7.25 -9.53
N GLY A 84 -15.55 -6.86 -10.56
CA GLY A 84 -15.36 -5.49 -10.99
C GLY A 84 -14.44 -4.66 -10.08
N ALA A 85 -13.94 -5.22 -8.98
CA ALA A 85 -13.00 -4.51 -8.11
C ALA A 85 -11.66 -4.30 -8.85
N ILE A 86 -11.08 -3.10 -8.73
CA ILE A 86 -9.76 -2.79 -9.27
C ILE A 86 -8.78 -2.77 -8.10
N MET A 87 -7.81 -3.67 -8.16
CA MET A 87 -6.78 -3.84 -7.14
C MET A 87 -5.42 -3.47 -7.71
N LEU A 88 -4.68 -2.65 -6.98
CA LEU A 88 -3.27 -2.37 -7.23
C LEU A 88 -2.46 -3.37 -6.42
N LYS A 89 -1.64 -4.19 -7.07
CA LYS A 89 -0.71 -5.12 -6.42
C LYS A 89 0.62 -4.42 -6.16
N LEU A 90 1.10 -4.58 -4.93
CA LEU A 90 2.39 -4.11 -4.47
C LEU A 90 3.23 -5.29 -3.96
N THR A 91 4.52 -5.05 -3.84
CA THR A 91 5.52 -6.05 -3.47
C THR A 91 6.35 -5.55 -2.30
N ARG A 92 7.24 -6.40 -1.77
CA ARG A 92 8.22 -6.01 -0.76
C ARG A 92 8.98 -4.72 -1.10
N ARG A 93 9.37 -4.52 -2.36
CA ARG A 93 10.10 -3.31 -2.81
C ARG A 93 9.32 -2.03 -2.54
N HIS A 94 8.00 -2.08 -2.68
CA HIS A 94 7.14 -0.93 -2.39
C HIS A 94 7.10 -0.64 -0.88
N LEU A 95 7.03 -1.68 -0.04
CA LEU A 95 7.10 -1.52 1.41
C LEU A 95 8.44 -0.91 1.84
N GLU A 96 9.56 -1.46 1.35
CA GLU A 96 10.90 -0.96 1.67
C GLU A 96 11.10 0.50 1.23
N ALA A 97 10.53 0.90 0.10
CA ALA A 97 10.54 2.31 -0.30
C ALA A 97 9.68 3.20 0.60
N LEU A 98 8.51 2.73 1.05
CA LEU A 98 7.65 3.43 2.01
C LEU A 98 8.27 3.53 3.42
N MET A 99 9.19 2.65 3.78
CA MET A 99 9.90 2.73 5.08
C MET A 99 10.86 3.93 5.16
N LYS A 100 11.07 4.69 4.08
CA LYS A 100 11.80 5.96 4.14
C LYS A 100 11.04 7.06 4.90
N TYR A 101 9.72 6.91 5.05
CA TYR A 101 8.90 7.81 5.84
C TYR A 101 8.90 7.34 7.30
N ALA A 102 9.30 8.22 8.22
CA ALA A 102 9.47 7.88 9.63
C ALA A 102 8.18 7.38 10.28
N GLU A 103 7.03 7.91 9.85
CA GLU A 103 5.67 7.57 10.29
C GLU A 103 5.23 6.16 9.87
N ILE A 104 5.98 5.52 8.97
CA ILE A 104 5.73 4.16 8.48
C ILE A 104 6.81 3.20 8.97
N HIS A 105 8.06 3.67 9.08
CA HIS A 105 9.22 2.82 9.36
C HIS A 105 9.02 1.95 10.59
N GLN A 106 8.61 2.53 11.72
CA GLN A 106 8.58 1.84 13.01
C GLN A 106 7.60 0.66 12.99
N GLU A 107 6.36 0.88 12.55
CA GLU A 107 5.34 -0.16 12.46
C GLU A 107 5.66 -1.20 11.39
N ALA A 108 6.22 -0.77 10.25
CA ALA A 108 6.63 -1.68 9.19
C ALA A 108 7.77 -2.59 9.64
N GLU A 109 8.79 -2.05 10.30
CA GLU A 109 9.91 -2.83 10.83
C GLU A 109 9.43 -3.82 11.89
N LYS A 110 8.61 -3.37 12.84
CA LYS A 110 8.01 -4.26 13.84
C LYS A 110 7.29 -5.45 13.19
N TRP A 111 6.43 -5.18 12.21
CA TRP A 111 5.71 -6.22 11.47
C TRP A 111 6.64 -7.18 10.70
N LEU A 112 7.74 -6.64 10.14
CA LEU A 112 8.76 -7.44 9.46
C LEU A 112 9.57 -8.34 10.40
N GLN A 113 9.72 -7.98 11.68
CA GLN A 113 10.50 -8.72 12.68
C GLN A 113 9.66 -9.71 13.50
N GLU A 114 8.42 -9.37 13.87
CA GLU A 114 7.52 -10.29 14.61
C GLU A 114 7.34 -11.61 13.85
N THR A 115 7.36 -11.53 12.53
CA THR A 115 7.25 -12.69 11.64
C THR A 115 8.52 -13.56 11.57
N LYS A 116 9.70 -13.08 11.99
CA LYS A 116 10.91 -13.92 12.09
C LYS A 116 10.88 -14.83 13.33
N LYS A 117 10.20 -14.44 14.41
CA LYS A 117 10.13 -15.22 15.66
C LYS A 117 9.20 -16.44 15.57
N GLY A 118 8.27 -16.47 14.60
CA GLY A 118 7.31 -17.56 14.42
C GLY A 118 7.68 -18.60 13.35
N ALA A 119 8.79 -18.42 12.62
CA ALA A 119 9.28 -19.43 11.69
C ALA A 119 10.08 -20.48 12.49
N PRO A 120 9.74 -21.79 12.43
CA PRO A 120 10.64 -22.80 12.98
C PRO A 120 12.01 -22.65 12.29
N ALA A 121 13.07 -22.63 13.09
CA ALA A 121 14.43 -22.74 12.59
C ALA A 121 14.49 -23.98 11.69
N SER A 122 15.04 -23.80 10.49
CA SER A 122 15.17 -24.82 9.46
C SER A 122 15.89 -26.07 9.95
#